data_AF-A0A3N5LLC0-F1
#
_entry.id   AF-A0A3N5LLC0-F1
#
_cell.length_a   1.000
_cell.length_b   1.000
_cell.length_c   1.000
_cell.angle_alpha   90.00
_cell.angle_beta   90.00
_cell.angle_gamma   90.00
#
_symmetry.space_group_name_H-M   'P 1'
#
loop_
_entity.id
_entity.type
_entity.pdbx_description
1 polymer ?
#
loop_
_entity_poly.entity_id
_entity_poly.type
_entity_poly.pdbx_seq_one_letter_code
_entity_poly.pdbx_strand_id
1 'polypeptide(L)'
;MEHPDEGNLGGASGEGAASGGSGTPDLNAARAAMSIGEQLVAVGAIILVVVDLIAGLLMNEFYVPNLPWFLAVLALVAIAVKRLRHGDAPMPHAWILKVLGYSVGFLTIYYLLIDLRNDLFEGEEGIDIFWGLVTYAGGILMGFGAYRMSQEG
;
A
#
# COMPACT_ATOMS: atom_id res chain seq x y z
N MET A 1 -23.55 40.46 -50.63
CA MET A 1 -23.35 41.88 -50.29
C MET A 1 -22.20 41.92 -49.32
N GLU A 2 -21.01 41.93 -49.89
CA GLU A 2 -19.78 42.32 -49.23
C GLU A 2 -19.86 43.81 -48.90
N HIS A 3 -19.39 44.20 -47.71
CA HIS A 3 -18.54 45.38 -47.60
C HIS A 3 -17.53 45.18 -46.44
N PRO A 4 -16.27 45.63 -46.62
CA PRO A 4 -15.12 45.29 -45.79
C PRO A 4 -14.72 46.43 -44.82
N ASP A 5 -13.48 46.32 -44.29
CA ASP A 5 -12.63 47.37 -43.68
C ASP A 5 -12.81 47.65 -42.18
N GLU A 6 -11.78 47.92 -41.38
CA GLU A 6 -10.33 48.00 -41.59
C GLU A 6 -9.66 48.04 -40.21
N GLY A 7 -8.39 47.60 -40.15
CA GLY A 7 -7.38 48.27 -39.32
C GLY A 7 -7.38 47.99 -37.82
N ASN A 8 -6.55 47.03 -37.40
CA ASN A 8 -5.70 47.28 -36.23
C ASN A 8 -4.32 46.64 -36.43
N LEU A 9 -3.41 47.41 -37.03
CA LEU A 9 -1.98 47.13 -37.08
C LEU A 9 -1.35 47.77 -35.83
N GLY A 10 -1.14 46.97 -34.80
CA GLY A 10 -0.40 47.36 -33.60
C GLY A 10 0.70 46.34 -33.34
N GLY A 11 1.88 46.61 -33.89
CA GLY A 11 3.08 45.81 -33.65
C GLY A 11 3.48 45.82 -32.18
N ALA A 12 3.77 44.63 -31.66
CA ALA A 12 4.70 44.44 -30.58
C ALA A 12 5.58 43.25 -30.96
N SER A 13 6.66 43.57 -31.67
CA SER A 13 7.88 42.78 -31.70
C SER A 13 8.38 42.61 -30.27
N GLY A 14 8.00 41.50 -29.66
CA GLY A 14 8.57 40.98 -28.42
C GLY A 14 9.37 39.74 -28.75
N GLU A 15 10.62 39.96 -29.19
CA GLU A 15 11.68 38.99 -28.98
C GLU A 15 11.68 38.57 -27.51
N GLY A 16 11.63 37.28 -27.22
CA GLY A 16 11.73 36.85 -25.84
C GLY A 16 11.34 35.41 -25.62
N ALA A 17 12.36 34.56 -25.58
CA ALA A 17 12.33 33.23 -24.98
C ALA A 17 11.52 32.17 -25.75
N ALA A 18 12.22 31.57 -26.71
CA ALA A 18 12.34 30.12 -26.70
C ALA A 18 12.80 29.64 -25.30
N SER A 19 11.88 29.51 -24.35
CA SER A 19 11.99 28.46 -23.33
C SER A 19 11.51 27.19 -24.03
N GLY A 20 12.36 26.55 -24.81
CA GLY A 20 13.37 25.71 -24.17
C GLY A 20 12.59 24.63 -23.45
N GLY A 21 11.93 23.77 -24.23
CA GLY A 21 11.28 22.59 -23.72
C GLY A 21 12.32 21.74 -23.02
N SER A 22 12.42 21.89 -21.70
CA SER A 22 12.83 20.79 -20.84
C SER A 22 11.62 19.86 -20.71
N GLY A 23 11.29 19.20 -21.81
CA GLY A 23 10.49 17.98 -21.82
C GLY A 23 11.31 16.87 -21.16
N THR A 24 11.72 17.05 -19.91
CA THR A 24 11.81 15.91 -19.01
C THR A 24 10.37 15.45 -18.90
N PRO A 25 10.00 14.25 -19.38
CA PRO A 25 8.72 13.67 -18.97
C PRO A 25 8.65 13.85 -17.46
N ASP A 26 7.51 14.32 -16.97
CA ASP A 26 7.26 14.41 -15.54
C ASP A 26 7.23 12.97 -14.99
N LEU A 27 8.42 12.39 -14.83
CA LEU A 27 8.69 11.05 -14.31
C LEU A 27 8.21 10.95 -12.85
N ASN A 28 7.91 12.10 -12.24
CA ASN A 28 7.36 12.23 -10.89
C ASN A 28 5.82 12.24 -10.90
N ALA A 29 5.14 12.82 -11.91
CA ALA A 29 3.68 12.83 -12.01
C ALA A 29 3.05 11.49 -12.43
N ALA A 30 3.80 10.59 -13.08
CA ALA A 30 3.27 9.29 -13.52
C ALA A 30 3.41 8.15 -12.49
N ARG A 31 4.03 8.39 -11.32
CA ARG A 31 3.86 7.50 -10.16
C ARG A 31 2.53 7.84 -9.53
N ALA A 32 1.45 7.18 -9.98
CA ALA A 32 0.14 7.26 -9.35
C ALA A 32 0.32 7.19 -7.82
N ALA A 33 0.09 8.32 -7.15
CA ALA A 33 0.30 8.42 -5.71
C ALA A 33 -0.52 7.32 -5.05
N MET A 34 0.15 6.48 -4.29
CA MET A 34 -0.47 5.37 -3.58
C MET A 34 -1.52 5.94 -2.63
N SER A 35 -2.75 5.43 -2.66
CA SER A 35 -3.79 5.92 -1.76
C SER A 35 -3.42 5.65 -0.30
N ILE A 36 -3.96 6.42 0.65
CA ILE A 36 -3.57 6.26 2.06
C ILE A 36 -3.95 4.87 2.57
N GLY A 37 -5.09 4.31 2.11
CA GLY A 37 -5.46 2.94 2.41
C GLY A 37 -4.50 1.89 1.83
N GLU A 38 -4.03 2.08 0.59
CA GLU A 38 -3.02 1.20 -0.02
C GLU A 38 -1.67 1.27 0.74
N GLN A 39 -1.27 2.46 1.20
CA GLN A 39 -0.08 2.63 2.04
C GLN A 39 -0.20 1.90 3.38
N LEU A 40 -1.35 1.99 4.04
CA LEU A 40 -1.60 1.30 5.31
C LEU A 40 -1.55 -0.23 5.16
N VAL A 41 -2.12 -0.77 4.07
CA VAL A 41 -1.99 -2.20 3.75
C VAL A 41 -0.55 -2.58 3.49
N ALA A 42 0.20 -1.78 2.73
CA ALA A 42 1.61 -2.03 2.46
C ALA A 42 2.44 -2.06 3.75
N VAL A 43 2.27 -1.06 4.62
CA VAL A 43 3.00 -0.95 5.89
C VAL A 43 2.65 -2.12 6.81
N GLY A 44 1.37 -2.46 6.96
CA GLY A 44 0.93 -3.58 7.79
C GLY A 44 1.49 -4.92 7.28
N ALA A 45 1.49 -5.12 5.96
CA ALA A 45 2.07 -6.32 5.36
C ALA A 45 3.59 -6.40 5.53
N ILE A 46 4.31 -5.28 5.40
CA ILE A 46 5.75 -5.22 5.66
C ILE A 46 6.04 -5.57 7.12
N ILE A 47 5.28 -5.01 8.07
CA ILE A 47 5.44 -5.30 9.50
C ILE A 47 5.28 -6.80 9.73
N LEU A 48 4.20 -7.41 9.25
CA LEU A 48 3.96 -8.85 9.40
C LEU A 48 5.09 -9.70 8.84
N VAL A 49 5.53 -9.42 7.60
CA VAL A 49 6.57 -10.22 6.94
C VAL A 49 7.92 -10.04 7.62
N VAL A 50 8.29 -8.82 7.99
CA VAL A 50 9.59 -8.52 8.60
C VAL A 50 9.65 -9.05 10.03
N VAL A 51 8.60 -8.89 10.82
CA VAL A 51 8.53 -9.39 12.19
C VAL A 51 8.68 -10.90 12.20
N ASP A 52 7.93 -11.61 11.36
CA ASP A 52 7.99 -13.07 11.28
C ASP A 52 9.36 -13.57 10.81
N LEU A 53 9.98 -12.90 9.82
CA LEU A 53 11.34 -13.21 9.37
C LEU A 53 12.38 -12.97 10.47
N ILE A 54 12.29 -11.86 11.20
CA ILE A 54 13.24 -11.54 12.28
C ILE A 54 13.04 -12.52 13.44
N ALA A 55 11.81 -12.76 13.86
CA ALA A 55 11.49 -13.70 14.93
C ALA A 55 11.96 -15.11 14.58
N GLY A 56 11.67 -15.61 13.37
CA GLY A 56 12.13 -16.92 12.90
C GLY A 56 13.66 -17.04 12.84
N LEU A 57 14.36 -15.99 12.39
CA LEU A 57 15.83 -15.97 12.37
C LEU A 57 16.43 -15.92 13.79
N LEU A 58 15.82 -15.19 14.72
CA LEU A 58 16.31 -15.06 16.09
C LEU A 58 16.05 -16.32 16.93
N MET A 59 14.89 -16.94 16.75
CA MET A 59 14.49 -18.13 17.50
C MET A 59 14.99 -19.44 16.88
N ASN A 60 15.58 -19.37 15.67
CA ASN A 60 16.11 -20.52 14.93
C ASN A 60 15.08 -21.64 14.72
N GLU A 61 13.79 -21.28 14.74
CA GLU A 61 12.68 -22.18 14.46
C GLU A 61 12.33 -22.07 12.97
N PHE A 62 12.31 -23.21 12.28
CA PHE A 62 11.73 -23.30 10.93
C PHE A 62 10.21 -23.21 11.06
N TYR A 63 9.70 -21.98 11.20
CA TYR A 63 8.27 -21.74 11.32
C TYR A 63 7.59 -21.96 9.96
N VAL A 64 6.50 -22.74 9.96
CA VAL A 64 5.66 -22.87 8.77
C VAL A 64 4.90 -21.55 8.62
N PRO A 65 5.01 -20.85 7.48
CA PRO A 65 4.34 -19.56 7.30
C PRO A 65 2.84 -19.70 7.55
N ASN A 66 2.34 -18.93 8.50
CA ASN A 66 0.93 -18.94 8.85
C ASN A 66 0.10 -18.27 7.73
N LEU A 67 -1.20 -18.55 7.70
CA LEU A 67 -2.09 -18.01 6.66
C LEU A 67 -2.04 -16.46 6.57
N PRO A 68 -2.02 -15.69 7.68
CA PRO A 68 -1.85 -14.23 7.64
C PRO A 68 -0.56 -13.78 6.94
N TRP A 69 0.57 -14.44 7.20
CA TRP A 69 1.85 -14.13 6.55
C TRP A 69 1.76 -14.33 5.04
N PHE A 70 1.18 -15.45 4.60
CA PHE A 70 1.02 -15.73 3.17
C PHE A 70 0.16 -14.66 2.48
N LEU A 71 -0.95 -14.26 3.11
CA LEU A 71 -1.82 -13.20 2.61
C LEU A 71 -1.14 -11.82 2.60
N ALA A 72 -0.27 -11.53 3.58
CA ALA A 72 0.54 -10.32 3.62
C ALA A 72 1.54 -10.28 2.45
N VAL A 73 2.23 -11.39 2.18
CA VAL A 73 3.12 -11.51 1.02
C VAL A 73 2.34 -11.32 -0.29
N LEU A 74 1.16 -11.94 -0.42
CA LEU A 74 0.31 -11.72 -1.60
C LEU A 74 -0.11 -10.26 -1.77
N ALA A 75 -0.39 -9.53 -0.68
CA ALA A 75 -0.71 -8.11 -0.75
C ALA A 75 0.48 -7.28 -1.26
N LEU A 76 1.70 -7.57 -0.79
CA LEU A 76 2.92 -6.91 -1.27
C LEU A 76 3.20 -7.24 -2.74
N VAL A 77 3.00 -8.50 -3.15
CA VAL A 77 3.12 -8.91 -4.55
C VAL A 77 2.10 -8.18 -5.42
N ALA A 78 0.84 -8.07 -4.99
CA ALA A 78 -0.19 -7.34 -5.73
C ALA A 78 0.19 -5.85 -5.91
N ILE A 79 0.70 -5.21 -4.85
CA ILE A 79 1.22 -3.84 -4.89
C ILE A 79 2.41 -3.71 -5.85
N ALA A 80 3.36 -4.63 -5.79
CA ALA A 80 4.53 -4.64 -6.67
C ALA A 80 4.13 -4.84 -8.13
N VAL A 81 3.20 -5.76 -8.41
CA VAL A 81 2.70 -6.04 -9.77
C VAL A 81 2.02 -4.81 -10.37
N LYS A 82 1.16 -4.09 -9.62
CA LYS A 82 0.56 -2.83 -10.09
C LYS A 82 1.61 -1.77 -10.45
N ARG A 83 2.71 -1.72 -9.71
CA ARG A 83 3.81 -0.77 -9.99
C ARG A 83 4.66 -1.18 -11.20
N LEU A 84 4.82 -2.47 -11.43
CA LEU A 84 5.69 -3.01 -12.48
C LEU A 84 4.96 -3.21 -13.82
N ARG A 85 3.66 -3.51 -13.80
CA ARG A 85 2.84 -3.70 -15.01
C ARG A 85 1.86 -2.54 -15.16
N HIS A 86 1.94 -1.87 -16.31
CA HIS A 86 0.95 -0.89 -16.78
C HIS A 86 -0.25 -1.55 -17.49
N GLY A 87 -0.41 -2.86 -17.36
CA GLY A 87 -1.47 -3.62 -18.04
C GLY A 87 -2.71 -3.77 -17.15
N ASP A 88 -3.88 -3.77 -17.78
CA ASP A 88 -5.16 -3.99 -17.09
C ASP A 88 -5.18 -5.38 -16.45
N ALA A 89 -5.23 -5.42 -15.12
CA ALA A 89 -5.51 -6.65 -14.38
C ALA A 89 -7.00 -6.99 -14.54
N PRO A 90 -7.37 -8.29 -14.58
CA PRO A 90 -8.77 -8.70 -14.72
C PRO A 90 -9.67 -8.30 -13.55
N MET A 91 -9.07 -7.87 -12.43
CA MET A 91 -9.79 -7.38 -11.24
C MET A 91 -9.23 -6.02 -10.80
N PRO A 92 -10.09 -5.14 -10.26
CA PRO A 92 -9.65 -3.87 -9.68
C PRO A 92 -8.66 -4.12 -8.55
N HIS A 93 -7.46 -3.53 -8.64
CA HIS A 93 -6.41 -3.65 -7.63
C HIS A 93 -6.89 -3.35 -6.20
N ALA A 94 -7.69 -2.28 -6.06
CA ALA A 94 -8.26 -1.89 -4.78
C ALA A 94 -9.14 -3.01 -4.17
N TRP A 95 -9.86 -3.76 -5.01
CA TRP A 95 -10.67 -4.88 -4.54
C TRP A 95 -9.81 -6.02 -4.01
N ILE A 96 -8.72 -6.38 -4.71
CA ILE A 96 -7.77 -7.41 -4.27
C ILE A 96 -7.18 -7.03 -2.90
N LEU A 97 -6.71 -5.79 -2.75
CA LEU A 97 -6.14 -5.34 -1.47
C LEU A 97 -7.17 -5.22 -0.35
N LYS A 98 -8.42 -4.84 -0.66
CA LYS A 98 -9.52 -4.87 0.32
C LYS A 98 -9.73 -6.30 0.84
N VAL A 99 -9.86 -7.28 -0.05
CA VAL A 99 -10.08 -8.69 0.32
C VAL A 99 -8.91 -9.22 1.15
N LEU A 100 -7.67 -9.00 0.71
CA LEU A 100 -6.48 -9.45 1.44
C LEU A 100 -6.37 -8.76 2.80
N GLY A 101 -6.51 -7.43 2.84
CA GLY A 101 -6.40 -6.66 4.08
C GLY A 101 -7.48 -7.00 5.11
N TYR A 102 -8.75 -7.17 4.69
CA TYR A 102 -9.80 -7.63 5.61
C TYR A 102 -9.58 -9.07 6.08
N SER A 103 -9.13 -9.96 5.20
CA SER A 103 -8.85 -11.35 5.56
C SER A 103 -7.74 -11.42 6.62
N VAL A 104 -6.64 -10.70 6.41
CA VAL A 104 -5.54 -10.61 7.38
C VAL A 104 -6.01 -9.96 8.68
N GLY A 105 -6.69 -8.81 8.62
CA GLY A 105 -7.17 -8.11 9.81
C GLY A 105 -8.12 -8.97 10.65
N PHE A 106 -9.06 -9.67 10.00
CA PHE A 106 -9.98 -10.58 10.67
C PHE A 106 -9.25 -11.76 11.33
N LEU A 107 -8.37 -12.45 10.59
CA LEU A 107 -7.59 -13.56 11.13
C LEU A 107 -6.72 -13.13 12.30
N THR A 108 -6.11 -11.94 12.20
CA THR A 108 -5.25 -11.37 13.24
C THR A 108 -6.03 -11.09 14.52
N ILE A 109 -7.22 -10.47 14.41
CA ILE A 109 -8.10 -10.24 15.56
C ILE A 109 -8.57 -11.58 16.16
N TYR A 110 -8.92 -12.54 15.31
CA TYR A 110 -9.33 -13.88 15.74
C TYR A 110 -8.22 -14.58 16.53
N TYR A 111 -6.97 -14.55 16.05
CA TYR A 111 -5.83 -15.13 16.76
C TYR A 111 -5.54 -14.40 18.07
N LEU A 112 -5.56 -13.06 18.07
CA LEU A 112 -5.43 -12.29 19.29
C LEU A 112 -6.45 -12.70 20.36
N LEU A 113 -7.72 -12.93 19.97
CA LEU A 113 -8.75 -13.38 20.90
C LEU A 113 -8.51 -14.81 21.41
N ILE A 114 -7.95 -15.70 20.58
CA ILE A 114 -7.56 -17.04 21.02
C ILE A 114 -6.41 -16.96 22.02
N ASP A 115 -5.40 -16.16 21.74
CA ASP A 115 -4.21 -16.05 22.58
C ASP A 115 -4.55 -15.39 23.93
N LEU A 116 -5.44 -14.38 23.91
CA LEU A 116 -6.02 -13.81 25.13
C LEU A 116 -6.87 -14.83 25.92
N ARG A 117 -7.57 -15.75 25.24
CA ARG A 117 -8.38 -16.77 25.90
C ARG A 117 -7.55 -17.89 26.52
N ASN A 118 -6.37 -18.16 25.97
CA ASN A 118 -5.49 -19.23 26.43
C ASN A 118 -4.42 -18.73 27.41
N ASP A 119 -4.56 -17.50 27.91
CA ASP A 119 -3.60 -16.86 28.83
C ASP A 119 -2.15 -16.90 28.31
N LEU A 120 -1.98 -16.80 26.98
CA LEU A 120 -0.69 -16.96 26.32
C LEU A 120 0.31 -15.85 26.64
N PHE A 121 -0.17 -14.73 27.20
CA PHE A 121 0.63 -13.60 27.65
C PHE A 121 1.17 -13.75 29.07
N GLU A 122 0.91 -14.88 29.74
CA GLU A 122 1.47 -15.18 31.07
C GLU A 122 2.88 -15.77 31.00
N GLY A 123 3.40 -16.08 29.80
CA GLY A 123 4.77 -16.57 29.61
C GLY A 123 5.82 -15.53 30.05
N GLU A 124 6.89 -16.00 30.71
CA GLU A 124 7.92 -15.16 31.35
C GLU A 124 8.80 -14.36 30.37
N GLU A 125 8.67 -14.58 29.06
CA GLU A 125 9.52 -13.97 28.04
C GLU A 125 8.87 -12.74 27.40
N GLY A 126 9.14 -11.55 27.96
CA GLY A 126 8.58 -10.29 27.45
C GLY A 126 8.93 -9.97 25.98
N ILE A 127 9.94 -10.63 25.42
CA ILE A 127 10.32 -10.53 23.99
C ILE A 127 9.22 -11.15 23.11
N ASP A 128 8.66 -12.29 23.50
CA ASP A 128 7.63 -12.98 22.72
C ASP A 128 6.33 -12.19 22.68
N ILE A 129 5.97 -11.60 23.83
CA ILE A 129 4.83 -10.70 23.96
C ILE A 129 5.00 -9.49 23.03
N PHE A 130 6.20 -8.91 22.99
CA PHE A 130 6.47 -7.77 22.11
C PHE A 130 6.30 -8.15 20.63
N TRP A 131 6.90 -9.24 20.17
CA TRP A 131 6.78 -9.68 18.78
C TRP A 131 5.34 -10.06 18.40
N GLY A 132 4.60 -10.69 19.31
CA GLY A 132 3.17 -10.96 19.15
C GLY A 132 2.37 -9.67 18.96
N LEU A 133 2.56 -8.68 19.84
CA LEU A 133 1.87 -7.38 19.75
C LEU A 133 2.16 -6.64 18.44
N VAL A 134 3.42 -6.62 17.99
CA VAL A 134 3.78 -5.99 16.72
C VAL A 134 3.13 -6.73 15.54
N THR A 135 3.06 -8.06 15.60
CA THR A 135 2.35 -8.88 14.61
C THR A 135 0.87 -8.51 14.55
N TYR A 136 0.18 -8.42 15.69
CA TYR A 136 -1.22 -8.03 15.71
C TYR A 136 -1.44 -6.60 15.20
N ALA A 137 -0.55 -5.67 15.57
CA ALA A 137 -0.60 -4.30 15.08
C ALA A 137 -0.47 -4.25 13.54
N GLY A 138 0.44 -5.03 12.96
CA GLY A 138 0.60 -5.13 11.51
C GLY A 138 -0.67 -5.62 10.81
N GLY A 139 -1.28 -6.71 11.31
CA GLY A 139 -2.51 -7.24 10.71
C GLY A 139 -3.72 -6.33 10.89
N ILE A 140 -3.88 -5.68 12.05
CA ILE A 140 -4.94 -4.68 12.28
C ILE A 140 -4.75 -3.48 11.34
N LEU A 141 -3.50 -3.04 11.12
CA LEU A 141 -3.20 -1.94 10.21
C LEU A 141 -3.57 -2.29 8.76
N MET A 142 -3.35 -3.54 8.32
CA MET A 142 -3.83 -4.01 7.02
C MET A 142 -5.36 -3.97 6.92
N GLY A 143 -6.06 -4.44 7.95
CA GLY A 143 -7.53 -4.36 8.01
C GLY A 143 -8.05 -2.92 7.96
N PHE A 144 -7.39 -2.01 8.67
CA PHE A 144 -7.74 -0.59 8.65
C PHE A 144 -7.43 0.07 7.30
N GLY A 145 -6.33 -0.31 6.65
CA GLY A 145 -6.02 0.11 5.29
C GLY A 145 -7.08 -0.32 4.28
N ALA A 146 -7.54 -1.58 4.37
CA ALA A 146 -8.66 -2.08 3.59
C ALA A 146 -9.95 -1.28 3.83
N TYR A 147 -10.25 -0.97 5.09
CA TYR A 147 -11.39 -0.13 5.44
C TYR A 147 -11.30 1.28 4.85
N ARG A 148 -10.13 1.93 4.92
CA ARG A 148 -9.92 3.25 4.31
C ARG A 148 -10.11 3.23 2.80
N MET A 149 -9.56 2.23 2.10
CA MET A 149 -9.79 2.07 0.66
C MET A 149 -11.28 1.89 0.33
N SER A 150 -12.08 1.33 1.25
CA SER A 150 -13.54 1.18 1.06
C SER A 150 -14.31 2.48 1.20
N GLN A 151 -13.73 3.52 1.80
CA GLN A 151 -14.32 4.86 1.84
C GLN A 151 -13.90 5.73 0.66
N GLU A 152 -12.77 5.43 0.03
CA GLU A 152 -12.20 6.19 -1.10
C GLU A 152 -12.87 5.86 -2.45
N GLY A 153 -13.67 4.80 -2.53
CA GLY A 153 -14.33 4.34 -3.75
C GLY A 153 -15.35 3.25 -3.53
#